data_AF-A0A497SHQ6-F1
#
_entry.id   AF-A0A497SHQ6-F1
#
_cell.length_a   1.000
_cell.length_b   1.000
_cell.length_c   1.000
_cell.angle_alpha   90.00
_cell.angle_beta   90.00
_cell.angle_gamma   90.00
#
_symmetry.space_group_name_H-M   'P 1'
#
loop_
_entity.id
_entity.type
_entity.pdbx_description
1 polymer ?
#
loop_
_entity_poly.entity_id
_entity_poly.type
_entity_poly.pdbx_seq_one_letter_code
_entity_poly.pdbx_strand_id
1 'polypeptide(L)'
;MAKKTIKMKKSTAKLVVLLGVALVIGFFLGRQYSAGFTATGGHLEMTVITSKSCDTCDTTRTIEITKRLFNGIKVKELGYETPQGKKLVEDLGIKLLPAYVFNKAVEEEDNFTNIRNALKKKGNYYYIIPQAVGSFYDPTKESECADGKDDDGDSLIDCDDPDCSASLECREEVPKKLDLFVMSMCPFGTMAENAMKEVLDAFGSDMKFELHFIADDNGDGTFRSLHGQKEVDEDIRQSCIIKYYPETYMNYIWCVNKDYTNAANIWEDCAKNVSMDVNKIKSCFEGDEGKELLRERINLTNELGIGASPTWLANNRFKFSGLDPTTIQKNFCQHNQGLSGCDKKLSQSRGGSGGQC
;
A
#
# COMPACT_ATOMS: atom_id res chain seq x y z
N MET A 1 41.08 -47.37 35.64
CA MET A 1 40.26 -48.13 36.62
C MET A 1 38.82 -48.15 36.14
N ALA A 2 38.24 -49.34 36.00
CA ALA A 2 36.88 -49.58 35.51
C ALA A 2 35.99 -50.15 36.62
N LYS A 3 34.68 -49.90 36.57
CA LYS A 3 33.54 -50.63 37.19
C LYS A 3 32.28 -49.78 36.96
N LYS A 4 31.05 -50.28 36.82
CA LYS A 4 30.45 -51.58 36.49
C LYS A 4 28.96 -51.30 36.25
N THR A 5 28.34 -52.14 35.43
CA THR A 5 26.92 -52.30 35.07
C THR A 5 25.94 -52.34 36.25
N ILE A 6 24.64 -52.02 36.02
CA ILE A 6 23.46 -52.81 36.43
C ILE A 6 22.24 -52.44 35.56
N LYS A 7 21.53 -53.48 35.08
CA LYS A 7 20.23 -53.50 34.37
C LYS A 7 19.11 -53.72 35.39
N MET A 8 17.92 -53.17 35.15
CA MET A 8 16.68 -53.66 35.78
C MET A 8 15.50 -53.68 34.80
N LYS A 9 14.52 -54.53 35.13
CA LYS A 9 13.63 -55.33 34.27
C LYS A 9 12.16 -55.12 34.71
N LYS A 10 11.20 -55.58 33.88
CA LYS A 10 9.78 -55.96 34.13
C LYS A 10 8.76 -55.04 33.42
N SER A 11 7.61 -55.48 32.90
CA SER A 11 7.01 -56.80 32.68
C SER A 11 5.77 -56.63 31.77
N THR A 12 5.46 -57.67 31.00
CA THR A 12 4.36 -57.87 30.04
C THR A 12 2.99 -58.23 30.66
N ALA A 13 1.88 -57.89 29.97
CA ALA A 13 0.60 -58.63 29.94
C ALA A 13 -0.20 -58.23 28.67
N LYS A 14 -0.07 -58.96 27.55
CA LYS A 14 -1.03 -59.90 26.92
C LYS A 14 -2.49 -59.39 26.75
N LEU A 15 -2.79 -58.99 25.51
CA LEU A 15 -4.10 -58.77 24.90
C LEU A 15 -4.56 -60.11 24.26
N VAL A 16 -5.79 -60.55 24.54
CA VAL A 16 -6.40 -61.73 23.90
C VAL A 16 -7.40 -61.25 22.85
N VAL A 17 -7.20 -61.74 21.62
CA VAL A 17 -8.04 -61.58 20.43
C VAL A 17 -9.01 -62.76 20.36
N LEU A 18 -10.25 -62.51 19.95
CA LEU A 18 -11.15 -63.54 19.42
C LEU A 18 -11.81 -63.02 18.15
N LEU A 19 -11.29 -63.51 17.01
CA LEU A 19 -11.92 -63.49 15.70
C LEU A 19 -12.90 -64.66 15.60
N GLY A 20 -14.10 -64.39 15.10
CA GLY A 20 -15.04 -65.41 14.61
C GLY A 20 -15.51 -65.02 13.22
N VAL A 21 -14.99 -65.69 12.20
CA VAL A 21 -15.48 -65.66 10.82
C VAL A 21 -16.34 -66.90 10.61
N ALA A 22 -17.54 -66.73 10.06
CA ALA A 22 -18.28 -67.81 9.42
C ALA A 22 -18.88 -67.29 8.10
N LEU A 23 -18.40 -67.88 7.02
CA LEU A 23 -18.85 -67.76 5.64
C LEU A 23 -19.88 -68.88 5.39
N VAL A 24 -20.90 -68.66 4.54
CA VAL A 24 -21.31 -69.53 3.40
C VAL A 24 -22.71 -69.14 2.85
N ILE A 25 -22.68 -68.52 1.65
CA ILE A 25 -23.40 -68.82 0.38
C ILE A 25 -24.93 -69.02 0.37
N GLY A 26 -25.62 -68.25 -0.50
CA GLY A 26 -26.97 -68.57 -1.01
C GLY A 26 -27.57 -67.53 -1.97
N PHE A 27 -27.50 -67.82 -3.26
CA PHE A 27 -28.06 -67.18 -4.47
C PHE A 27 -29.48 -66.52 -4.41
N PHE A 28 -29.62 -65.42 -5.19
CA PHE A 28 -30.78 -64.99 -6.02
C PHE A 28 -32.08 -64.48 -5.36
N LEU A 29 -32.30 -63.15 -5.43
CA LEU A 29 -33.33 -62.46 -6.25
C LEU A 29 -33.58 -61.04 -5.72
N GLY A 30 -33.75 -60.10 -6.65
CA GLY A 30 -33.69 -58.67 -6.40
C GLY A 30 -34.78 -58.10 -5.51
N ARG A 31 -34.42 -57.02 -4.79
CA ARG A 31 -35.32 -55.94 -4.43
C ARG A 31 -34.49 -54.71 -4.09
N GLN A 32 -34.72 -53.62 -4.82
CA GLN A 32 -34.24 -52.29 -4.47
C GLN A 32 -34.61 -51.99 -3.02
N TYR A 33 -33.62 -51.93 -2.14
CA TYR A 33 -33.72 -51.20 -0.89
C TYR A 33 -32.94 -49.91 -1.10
N SER A 34 -33.68 -48.84 -1.31
CA SER A 34 -33.26 -47.46 -1.11
C SER A 34 -32.81 -47.30 0.35
N ALA A 35 -31.53 -47.53 0.60
CA ALA A 35 -30.89 -47.08 1.81
C ALA A 35 -30.82 -45.55 1.76
N GLY A 36 -31.67 -44.90 2.56
CA GLY A 36 -31.65 -43.46 2.75
C GLY A 36 -30.24 -43.03 3.16
N PHE A 37 -29.60 -42.26 2.29
CA PHE A 37 -28.44 -41.47 2.63
C PHE A 37 -28.94 -40.36 3.56
N THR A 38 -28.73 -40.53 4.86
CA THR A 38 -28.92 -39.46 5.83
C THR A 38 -27.77 -38.48 5.64
N ALA A 39 -27.99 -37.46 4.82
CA ALA A 39 -27.12 -36.31 4.73
C ALA A 39 -27.17 -35.56 6.07
N THR A 40 -26.17 -35.78 6.93
CA THR A 40 -25.86 -34.87 8.02
C THR A 40 -24.97 -33.74 7.49
N GLY A 41 -25.49 -32.96 6.54
CA GLY A 41 -24.84 -31.75 6.02
C GLY A 41 -25.60 -30.54 6.54
N GLY A 42 -24.97 -29.70 7.36
CA GLY A 42 -25.61 -28.47 7.85
C GLY A 42 -26.00 -27.57 6.68
N HIS A 43 -27.11 -26.82 6.80
CA HIS A 43 -27.56 -25.90 5.75
C HIS A 43 -26.44 -24.89 5.39
N LEU A 44 -26.28 -24.61 4.09
CA LEU A 44 -25.35 -23.61 3.59
C LEU A 44 -25.67 -22.23 4.19
N GLU A 45 -24.65 -21.61 4.78
CA GLU A 45 -24.72 -20.29 5.38
C GLU A 45 -23.53 -19.44 4.94
N MET A 46 -23.81 -18.16 4.63
CA MET A 46 -22.81 -17.11 4.46
C MET A 46 -22.98 -16.07 5.58
N THR A 47 -21.93 -15.86 6.36
CA THR A 47 -21.82 -14.73 7.29
C THR A 47 -21.18 -13.55 6.56
N VAL A 48 -21.84 -12.40 6.56
CA VAL A 48 -21.33 -11.13 6.06
C VAL A 48 -20.89 -10.29 7.25
N ILE A 49 -19.61 -9.95 7.29
CA ILE A 49 -19.01 -9.17 8.37
C ILE A 49 -18.80 -7.74 7.87
N THR A 50 -19.36 -6.76 8.57
CA THR A 50 -19.27 -5.32 8.28
C THR A 50 -18.87 -4.55 9.54
N SER A 51 -18.33 -3.35 9.38
CA SER A 51 -18.10 -2.41 10.49
C SER A 51 -19.12 -1.28 10.42
N LYS A 52 -19.55 -0.79 11.59
CA LYS A 52 -20.36 0.43 11.71
C LYS A 52 -19.59 1.67 11.31
N SER A 53 -18.27 1.65 11.43
CA SER A 53 -17.37 2.72 11.02
C SER A 53 -17.10 2.71 9.50
N CYS A 54 -17.61 1.71 8.76
CA CYS A 54 -17.49 1.68 7.30
C CYS A 54 -18.75 2.17 6.59
N ASP A 55 -18.88 3.49 6.42
CA ASP A 55 -20.03 4.13 5.77
C ASP A 55 -20.21 3.77 4.29
N THR A 56 -19.14 3.30 3.63
CA THR A 56 -19.10 3.03 2.18
C THR A 56 -19.07 1.54 1.83
N CYS A 57 -19.13 0.64 2.82
CA CYS A 57 -19.12 -0.81 2.62
C CYS A 57 -20.47 -1.34 2.10
N ASP A 58 -20.78 -1.16 0.81
CA ASP A 58 -21.97 -1.77 0.19
C ASP A 58 -21.81 -3.27 -0.02
N THR A 59 -22.71 -4.06 0.57
CA THR A 59 -22.72 -5.53 0.48
C THR A 59 -23.78 -6.10 -0.44
N THR A 60 -24.68 -5.23 -0.94
CA THR A 60 -25.92 -5.62 -1.63
C THR A 60 -25.64 -6.48 -2.85
N ARG A 61 -24.75 -6.01 -3.74
CA ARG A 61 -24.41 -6.70 -4.99
C ARG A 61 -23.85 -8.10 -4.76
N THR A 62 -22.94 -8.25 -3.81
CA THR A 62 -22.30 -9.54 -3.51
C THR A 62 -23.31 -10.51 -2.94
N ILE A 63 -24.15 -10.06 -2.00
CA ILE A 63 -25.22 -10.88 -1.42
C ILE A 63 -26.19 -11.38 -2.52
N GLU A 64 -26.60 -10.51 -3.44
CA GLU A 64 -27.50 -10.87 -4.54
C GLU A 64 -26.90 -11.86 -5.54
N ILE A 65 -25.60 -11.72 -5.86
CA ILE A 65 -24.88 -12.67 -6.71
C ILE A 65 -24.80 -14.02 -6.00
N THR A 66 -24.44 -14.05 -4.72
CA THR A 66 -24.34 -15.29 -3.96
C THR A 66 -25.68 -16.00 -3.84
N LYS A 67 -26.79 -15.29 -3.60
CA LYS A 67 -28.15 -15.88 -3.56
C LYS A 67 -28.58 -16.50 -4.89
N ARG A 68 -28.12 -15.94 -6.02
CA ARG A 68 -28.37 -16.50 -7.36
C ARG A 68 -27.56 -17.76 -7.62
N LEU A 69 -26.33 -17.82 -7.10
CA LEU A 69 -25.46 -18.98 -7.24
C LEU A 69 -25.87 -20.12 -6.30
N PHE A 70 -26.32 -19.82 -5.09
CA PHE A 70 -26.69 -20.82 -4.09
C PHE A 70 -28.13 -20.63 -3.65
N ASN A 71 -29.04 -21.37 -4.30
CA ASN A 71 -30.46 -21.27 -4.01
C ASN A 71 -30.76 -21.73 -2.57
N GLY A 72 -31.43 -20.90 -1.79
CA GLY A 72 -31.78 -21.22 -0.39
C GLY A 72 -30.66 -20.97 0.63
N ILE A 73 -29.55 -20.34 0.23
CA ILE A 73 -28.49 -19.94 1.17
C ILE A 73 -29.03 -19.03 2.28
N LYS A 74 -28.63 -19.31 3.53
CA LYS A 74 -28.87 -18.41 4.65
C LYS A 74 -27.78 -17.35 4.69
N VAL A 75 -28.18 -16.08 4.74
CA VAL A 75 -27.26 -14.96 4.89
C VAL A 75 -27.43 -14.39 6.30
N LYS A 76 -26.32 -14.33 7.04
CA LYS A 76 -26.25 -13.78 8.39
C LYS A 76 -25.37 -12.55 8.37
N GLU A 77 -25.84 -11.45 8.95
CA GLU A 77 -25.01 -10.26 9.17
C GLU A 77 -24.36 -10.32 10.56
N LEU A 78 -23.11 -9.86 10.64
CA LEU A 78 -22.33 -9.84 11.87
C LEU A 78 -21.49 -8.56 11.92
N GLY A 79 -21.74 -7.71 12.91
CA GLY A 79 -20.90 -6.53 13.12
C GLY A 79 -19.50 -6.93 13.59
N TYR A 80 -18.48 -6.30 13.03
CA TYR A 80 -17.08 -6.46 13.43
C TYR A 80 -16.91 -6.19 14.91
N GLU A 81 -17.60 -5.19 15.45
CA GLU A 81 -17.50 -4.74 16.84
C GLU A 81 -18.02 -5.79 17.86
N THR A 82 -18.74 -6.80 17.38
CA THR A 82 -19.22 -7.89 18.25
C THR A 82 -18.07 -8.86 18.61
N PRO A 83 -18.07 -9.47 19.81
CA PRO A 83 -17.05 -10.46 20.17
C PRO A 83 -16.96 -11.63 19.19
N GLN A 84 -18.08 -12.02 18.58
CA GLN A 84 -18.11 -13.06 17.56
C GLN A 84 -17.53 -12.57 16.23
N GLY A 85 -17.77 -11.32 15.85
CA GLY A 85 -17.23 -10.68 14.65
C GLY A 85 -15.71 -10.55 14.70
N LYS A 86 -15.17 -9.86 15.72
CA LYS A 86 -13.72 -9.70 15.92
C LYS A 86 -13.01 -11.06 15.90
N LYS A 87 -13.49 -12.01 16.70
CA LYS A 87 -12.92 -13.36 16.77
C LYS A 87 -12.93 -14.09 15.43
N LEU A 88 -14.01 -14.00 14.65
CA LEU A 88 -14.07 -14.67 13.36
C LEU A 88 -13.10 -14.05 12.35
N VAL A 89 -12.96 -12.72 12.33
CA VAL A 89 -11.97 -12.01 11.50
C VAL A 89 -10.55 -12.39 11.88
N GLU A 90 -10.23 -12.41 13.18
CA GLU A 90 -8.93 -12.84 13.73
C GLU A 90 -8.61 -14.31 13.39
N ASP A 91 -9.53 -15.23 13.72
CA ASP A 91 -9.38 -16.67 13.46
C ASP A 91 -9.16 -16.93 11.96
N LEU A 92 -9.81 -16.14 11.10
CA LEU A 92 -9.66 -16.26 9.64
C LEU A 92 -8.49 -15.47 9.06
N GLY A 93 -7.87 -14.57 9.84
CA GLY A 93 -6.82 -13.66 9.39
C GLY A 93 -7.29 -12.78 8.23
N ILE A 94 -8.53 -12.32 8.32
CA ILE A 94 -9.13 -11.38 7.37
C ILE A 94 -8.69 -9.97 7.79
N LYS A 95 -8.24 -9.17 6.83
CA LYS A 95 -7.82 -7.78 7.09
C LYS A 95 -8.81 -6.74 6.59
N LEU A 96 -9.59 -7.07 5.56
CA LEU A 96 -10.44 -6.11 4.86
C LEU A 96 -11.91 -6.51 4.94
N LEU A 97 -12.75 -5.53 5.20
CA LEU A 97 -14.20 -5.61 5.20
C LEU A 97 -14.79 -4.88 3.96
N PRO A 98 -16.03 -5.22 3.55
CA PRO A 98 -16.88 -6.28 4.09
C PRO A 98 -16.31 -7.68 3.79
N ALA A 99 -16.48 -8.63 4.72
CA ALA A 99 -16.00 -10.00 4.54
C ALA A 99 -17.15 -10.98 4.39
N TYR A 100 -16.99 -11.96 3.50
CA TYR A 100 -18.04 -12.93 3.16
C TYR A 100 -17.52 -14.33 3.47
N VAL A 101 -18.07 -14.97 4.50
CA VAL A 101 -17.57 -16.22 5.07
C VAL A 101 -18.64 -17.30 4.97
N PHE A 102 -18.38 -18.32 4.16
CA PHE A 102 -19.19 -19.53 4.07
C PHE A 102 -18.77 -20.56 5.12
N ASN A 103 -19.75 -21.29 5.64
CA ASN A 103 -19.49 -22.53 6.35
C ASN A 103 -19.03 -23.64 5.39
N LYS A 104 -18.50 -24.74 5.94
CA LYS A 104 -17.95 -25.86 5.15
C LYS A 104 -18.93 -26.48 4.14
N ALA A 105 -20.24 -26.37 4.38
CA ALA A 105 -21.27 -26.93 3.49
C ALA A 105 -21.18 -26.43 2.05
N VAL A 106 -20.52 -25.29 1.81
CA VAL A 106 -20.25 -24.80 0.45
C VAL A 106 -19.47 -25.79 -0.42
N GLU A 107 -18.71 -26.72 0.17
CA GLU A 107 -18.01 -27.79 -0.56
C GLU A 107 -18.97 -28.77 -1.27
N GLU A 108 -20.22 -28.88 -0.81
CA GLU A 108 -21.22 -29.85 -1.27
C GLU A 108 -22.14 -29.26 -2.36
N GLU A 109 -22.01 -27.97 -2.66
CA GLU A 109 -22.87 -27.25 -3.59
C GLU A 109 -22.37 -27.34 -5.05
N ASP A 110 -23.28 -27.49 -6.01
CA ASP A 110 -22.96 -27.64 -7.44
C ASP A 110 -22.10 -26.48 -7.98
N ASN A 111 -22.36 -25.26 -7.50
CA ASN A 111 -21.65 -24.05 -7.95
C ASN A 111 -20.32 -23.80 -7.23
N PHE A 112 -19.89 -24.65 -6.30
CA PHE A 112 -18.63 -24.48 -5.57
C PHE A 112 -17.43 -24.40 -6.52
N THR A 113 -17.37 -25.30 -7.49
CA THR A 113 -16.27 -25.38 -8.45
C THR A 113 -16.13 -24.10 -9.27
N ASN A 114 -17.25 -23.41 -9.55
CA ASN A 114 -17.29 -22.18 -10.33
C ASN A 114 -16.67 -20.99 -9.58
N ILE A 115 -16.74 -20.99 -8.24
CA ILE A 115 -16.25 -19.89 -7.41
C ILE A 115 -14.98 -20.21 -6.62
N ARG A 116 -14.49 -21.44 -6.69
CA ARG A 116 -13.37 -21.94 -5.86
C ARG A 116 -12.14 -21.03 -5.90
N ASN A 117 -11.84 -20.43 -7.06
CA ASN A 117 -10.68 -19.55 -7.23
C ASN A 117 -10.82 -18.21 -6.49
N ALA A 118 -12.04 -17.78 -6.19
CA ALA A 118 -12.32 -16.60 -5.38
C ALA A 118 -12.40 -16.92 -3.88
N LEU A 119 -12.33 -18.20 -3.49
CA LEU A 119 -12.45 -18.62 -2.10
C LEU A 119 -11.10 -19.03 -1.50
N LYS A 120 -10.90 -18.66 -0.23
CA LYS A 120 -9.78 -19.14 0.59
C LYS A 120 -10.31 -19.96 1.75
N LYS A 121 -9.80 -21.19 1.89
CA LYS A 121 -10.15 -22.09 2.99
C LYS A 121 -9.31 -21.76 4.23
N LYS A 122 -9.95 -21.71 5.41
CA LYS A 122 -9.24 -21.74 6.70
C LYS A 122 -10.10 -22.47 7.74
N GLY A 123 -9.56 -23.56 8.27
CA GLY A 123 -10.31 -24.45 9.14
C GLY A 123 -11.57 -25.00 8.46
N ASN A 124 -12.73 -24.78 9.09
CA ASN A 124 -14.06 -25.20 8.60
C ASN A 124 -14.81 -24.09 7.85
N TYR A 125 -14.11 -23.02 7.44
CA TYR A 125 -14.69 -21.89 6.73
C TYR A 125 -14.02 -21.68 5.38
N TYR A 126 -14.79 -21.08 4.48
CA TYR A 126 -14.30 -20.49 3.23
C TYR A 126 -14.66 -19.02 3.23
N TYR A 127 -13.73 -18.13 2.91
CA TYR A 127 -14.07 -16.72 2.72
C TYR A 127 -13.71 -16.25 1.33
N ILE A 128 -14.49 -15.30 0.80
CA ILE A 128 -14.19 -14.69 -0.50
C ILE A 128 -12.99 -13.77 -0.35
N ILE A 129 -11.99 -13.89 -1.22
CA ILE A 129 -10.81 -13.03 -1.20
C ILE A 129 -11.20 -11.56 -1.45
N PRO A 130 -10.62 -10.58 -0.74
CA PRO A 130 -10.98 -9.16 -0.86
C PRO A 130 -11.05 -8.64 -2.30
N GLN A 131 -10.10 -9.05 -3.15
CA GLN A 131 -10.00 -8.59 -4.54
C GLN A 131 -11.19 -9.03 -5.41
N ALA A 132 -11.85 -10.13 -5.07
CA ALA A 132 -12.98 -10.64 -5.84
C ALA A 132 -14.30 -9.92 -5.52
N VAL A 133 -14.37 -9.24 -4.37
CA VAL A 133 -15.58 -8.57 -3.85
C VAL A 133 -15.39 -7.09 -3.58
N GLY A 134 -14.19 -6.56 -3.78
CA GLY A 134 -13.87 -5.15 -3.56
C GLY A 134 -13.85 -4.74 -2.09
N SER A 135 -13.42 -5.63 -1.17
CA SER A 135 -13.22 -5.24 0.24
C SER A 135 -11.98 -4.34 0.36
N PHE A 136 -12.12 -3.20 1.03
CA PHE A 136 -11.06 -2.17 1.13
C PHE A 136 -10.88 -1.59 2.53
N TYR A 137 -11.86 -1.74 3.43
CA TYR A 137 -11.83 -1.13 4.75
C TYR A 137 -11.11 -2.02 5.76
N ASP A 138 -10.08 -1.51 6.42
CA ASP A 138 -9.34 -2.20 7.49
C ASP A 138 -9.92 -1.75 8.85
N PRO A 139 -10.64 -2.61 9.59
CA PRO A 139 -11.33 -2.22 10.81
C PRO A 139 -10.43 -2.11 12.05
N THR A 140 -9.13 -2.32 11.89
CA THR A 140 -8.12 -2.17 12.96
C THR A 140 -7.20 -0.99 12.69
N LYS A 141 -7.68 -0.01 11.93
CA LYS A 141 -6.93 1.18 11.58
C LYS A 141 -7.85 2.37 11.62
N GLU A 142 -7.35 3.46 12.18
CA GLU A 142 -8.03 4.73 12.11
C GLU A 142 -8.17 5.17 10.64
N SER A 143 -9.41 5.32 10.18
CA SER A 143 -9.70 5.62 8.78
C SER A 143 -9.66 7.12 8.48
N GLU A 144 -10.06 7.95 9.44
CA GLU A 144 -10.11 9.40 9.33
C GLU A 144 -9.38 10.05 10.51
N CYS A 145 -8.24 10.70 10.24
CA CYS A 145 -7.36 11.21 11.30
C CYS A 145 -7.68 12.65 11.77
N ALA A 146 -8.87 13.16 11.47
CA ALA A 146 -9.27 14.53 11.78
C ALA A 146 -10.78 14.73 11.90
N ASP A 147 -11.54 13.67 12.20
CA ASP A 147 -13.00 13.71 12.27
C ASP A 147 -13.55 13.73 13.71
N GLY A 148 -12.67 13.58 14.71
CA GLY A 148 -13.01 13.58 16.13
C GLY A 148 -13.62 12.29 16.64
N LYS A 149 -13.52 11.19 15.89
CA LYS A 149 -14.00 9.86 16.26
C LYS A 149 -12.84 8.89 16.50
N ASP A 150 -13.21 7.75 17.07
CA ASP A 150 -12.36 6.57 17.27
C ASP A 150 -12.94 5.53 16.31
N ASP A 151 -12.40 5.49 15.10
CA ASP A 151 -12.94 4.70 13.99
C ASP A 151 -12.68 3.20 14.19
N ASP A 152 -11.60 2.82 14.86
CA ASP A 152 -11.19 1.44 15.07
C ASP A 152 -11.60 0.85 16.45
N GLY A 153 -12.00 1.72 17.38
CA GLY A 153 -12.54 1.40 18.69
C GLY A 153 -11.47 1.10 19.75
N ASP A 154 -10.25 1.61 19.61
CA ASP A 154 -9.13 1.40 20.55
C ASP A 154 -9.06 2.45 21.68
N SER A 155 -9.97 3.43 21.67
CA SER A 155 -10.09 4.58 22.59
C SER A 155 -9.08 5.71 22.39
N LEU A 156 -8.33 5.71 21.29
CA LEU A 156 -7.55 6.82 20.78
C LEU A 156 -8.33 7.47 19.62
N ILE A 157 -8.12 8.77 19.39
CA ILE A 157 -8.92 9.58 18.46
C ILE A 157 -7.96 10.41 17.63
N ASP A 158 -8.17 10.46 16.31
CA ASP A 158 -7.41 11.31 15.39
C ASP A 158 -5.88 11.23 15.63
N CYS A 159 -5.21 12.36 15.86
CA CYS A 159 -3.76 12.43 16.06
C CYS A 159 -3.26 11.88 17.40
N ASP A 160 -4.15 11.58 18.35
CA ASP A 160 -3.78 10.83 19.55
C ASP A 160 -3.64 9.32 19.24
N ASP A 161 -4.14 8.88 18.08
CA ASP A 161 -3.99 7.52 17.57
C ASP A 161 -2.64 7.31 16.83
N PRO A 162 -1.84 6.29 17.22
CA PRO A 162 -0.61 5.92 16.52
C PRO A 162 -0.77 5.60 15.03
N ASP A 163 -1.92 5.09 14.60
CA ASP A 163 -2.21 4.78 13.19
C ASP A 163 -2.32 6.05 12.34
N CYS A 164 -2.65 7.18 12.97
CA CYS A 164 -2.72 8.48 12.34
C CYS A 164 -1.39 9.22 12.24
N SER A 165 -0.31 8.70 12.83
CA SER A 165 1.01 9.38 12.84
C SER A 165 1.56 9.72 11.45
N ALA A 166 1.18 8.96 10.41
CA ALA A 166 1.57 9.21 9.03
C ALA A 166 0.60 10.10 8.24
N SER A 167 -0.62 10.35 8.76
CA SER A 167 -1.61 11.23 8.12
C SER A 167 -1.10 12.66 8.03
N LEU A 168 -1.40 13.36 6.94
CA LEU A 168 -0.91 14.71 6.73
C LEU A 168 -1.34 15.63 7.88
N GLU A 169 -2.54 15.44 8.38
CA GLU A 169 -3.20 16.21 9.43
C GLU A 169 -2.47 16.10 10.76
N CYS A 170 -1.83 14.97 11.06
CA CYS A 170 -1.17 14.73 12.35
C CYS A 170 0.35 14.86 12.31
N ARG A 171 0.93 15.14 11.14
CA ARG A 171 2.37 15.39 11.00
C ARG A 171 2.79 16.66 11.72
N GLU A 172 3.96 16.59 12.36
CA GLU A 172 4.62 17.77 12.92
C GLU A 172 4.91 18.77 11.79
N GLU A 173 4.43 20.00 11.95
CA GLU A 173 4.72 21.06 10.99
C GLU A 173 6.20 21.45 11.04
N VAL A 174 6.82 21.57 9.87
CA VAL A 174 8.19 22.07 9.72
C VAL A 174 8.13 23.42 9.00
N PRO A 175 8.04 24.56 9.72
CA PRO A 175 7.83 25.85 9.10
C PRO A 175 8.87 26.17 8.02
N LYS A 176 8.42 26.83 6.95
CA LYS A 176 9.24 27.27 5.81
C LYS A 176 9.85 26.14 4.97
N LYS A 177 9.44 24.88 5.19
CA LYS A 177 9.83 23.75 4.34
C LYS A 177 8.89 23.65 3.14
N LEU A 178 9.48 23.46 1.96
CA LEU A 178 8.74 23.14 0.74
C LEU A 178 9.36 21.90 0.09
N ASP A 179 8.58 20.82 0.06
CA ASP A 179 8.96 19.58 -0.60
C ASP A 179 8.29 19.50 -1.98
N LEU A 180 9.05 19.10 -3.00
CA LEU A 180 8.56 18.80 -4.34
C LEU A 180 8.79 17.32 -4.64
N PHE A 181 7.73 16.62 -5.06
CA PHE A 181 7.74 15.22 -5.47
C PHE A 181 7.52 15.14 -6.97
N VAL A 182 8.48 14.57 -7.69
CA VAL A 182 8.49 14.53 -9.16
C VAL A 182 8.96 13.21 -9.72
N MET A 183 8.60 13.01 -10.97
CA MET A 183 9.17 12.03 -11.88
C MET A 183 10.09 12.80 -12.84
N SER A 184 11.39 12.47 -12.94
CA SER A 184 12.34 13.23 -13.77
C SER A 184 12.02 13.21 -15.27
N MET A 185 11.17 12.28 -15.73
CA MET A 185 10.68 12.25 -17.12
C MET A 185 9.26 12.76 -17.30
N CYS A 186 8.63 13.31 -16.26
CA CYS A 186 7.30 13.89 -16.38
C CYS A 186 7.37 15.34 -16.90
N PRO A 187 6.69 15.69 -18.02
CA PRO A 187 6.67 17.08 -18.51
C PRO A 187 6.13 18.07 -17.46
N PHE A 188 5.15 17.67 -16.65
CA PHE A 188 4.60 18.52 -15.61
C PHE A 188 5.55 18.67 -14.41
N GLY A 189 6.32 17.63 -14.09
CA GLY A 189 7.41 17.71 -13.11
C GLY A 189 8.47 18.71 -13.56
N THR A 190 8.93 18.59 -14.80
CA THR A 190 9.85 19.54 -15.44
C THR A 190 9.34 20.99 -15.40
N MET A 191 8.04 21.21 -15.65
CA MET A 191 7.43 22.54 -15.54
C MET A 191 7.51 23.10 -14.12
N ALA A 192 7.19 22.26 -13.12
CA ALA A 192 7.23 22.63 -11.71
C ALA A 192 8.66 22.95 -11.24
N GLU A 193 9.64 22.14 -11.61
CA GLU A 193 11.06 22.38 -11.33
C GLU A 193 11.56 23.66 -11.98
N ASN A 194 11.16 23.95 -13.23
CA ASN A 194 11.52 25.18 -13.91
C ASN A 194 10.92 26.42 -13.26
N ALA A 195 9.69 26.31 -12.74
CA ALA A 195 9.03 27.38 -11.98
C ALA A 195 9.79 27.76 -10.70
N MET A 196 10.56 26.82 -10.11
CA MET A 196 11.37 27.09 -8.92
C MET A 196 12.48 28.12 -9.15
N LYS A 197 12.83 28.48 -10.39
CA LYS A 197 13.80 29.55 -10.63
C LYS A 197 13.36 30.87 -9.98
N GLU A 198 12.15 31.32 -10.28
CA GLU A 198 11.61 32.56 -9.72
C GLU A 198 11.28 32.43 -8.22
N VAL A 199 10.83 31.25 -7.79
CA VAL A 199 10.50 31.00 -6.38
C VAL A 199 11.77 31.03 -5.52
N LEU A 200 12.83 30.31 -5.90
CA LEU A 200 14.09 30.32 -5.16
C LEU A 200 14.74 31.70 -5.17
N ASP A 201 14.65 32.45 -6.27
CA ASP A 201 15.13 33.85 -6.33
C ASP A 201 14.34 34.77 -5.38
N ALA A 202 13.03 34.52 -5.19
CA ALA A 202 12.16 35.34 -4.35
C ALA A 202 12.34 35.06 -2.85
N PHE A 203 12.57 33.81 -2.46
CA PHE A 203 12.64 33.39 -1.06
C PHE A 203 14.07 33.20 -0.55
N GLY A 204 15.02 32.81 -1.40
CA GLY A 204 16.40 32.52 -0.99
C GLY A 204 16.45 31.59 0.23
N SER A 205 17.19 31.99 1.25
CA SER A 205 17.34 31.24 2.51
C SER A 205 16.10 31.23 3.41
N ASP A 206 15.05 32.00 3.10
CA ASP A 206 13.80 31.98 3.86
C ASP A 206 12.96 30.73 3.56
N MET A 207 13.34 29.92 2.58
CA MET A 207 12.68 28.67 2.20
C MET A 207 13.67 27.51 2.25
N LYS A 208 13.29 26.44 2.95
CA LYS A 208 14.00 25.16 2.89
C LYS A 208 13.35 24.29 1.81
N PHE A 209 13.97 24.25 0.63
CA PHE A 209 13.49 23.47 -0.49
C PHE A 209 14.13 22.08 -0.53
N GLU A 210 13.32 21.03 -0.71
CA GLU A 210 13.79 19.66 -0.89
C GLU A 210 13.08 19.01 -2.10
N LEU A 211 13.86 18.29 -2.90
CA LEU A 211 13.38 17.52 -4.04
C LEU A 211 13.34 16.02 -3.70
N HIS A 212 12.24 15.38 -4.09
CA HIS A 212 11.94 13.97 -3.90
C HIS A 212 11.51 13.33 -5.22
N PHE A 213 11.79 12.03 -5.37
CA PHE A 213 11.47 11.27 -6.57
C PHE A 213 10.30 10.32 -6.33
N ILE A 214 9.52 10.09 -7.38
CA ILE A 214 8.44 9.09 -7.41
C ILE A 214 8.93 7.85 -8.15
N ALA A 215 9.43 6.90 -7.35
CA ALA A 215 9.86 5.58 -7.79
C ALA A 215 9.72 4.58 -6.62
N ASP A 216 9.63 3.29 -6.94
CA ASP A 216 9.57 2.22 -5.96
C ASP A 216 10.89 1.43 -5.94
N ASP A 217 11.33 1.01 -4.75
CA ASP A 217 12.36 -0.02 -4.58
C ASP A 217 11.70 -1.41 -4.65
N ASN A 218 12.23 -2.29 -5.50
CA ASN A 218 11.73 -3.65 -5.65
C ASN A 218 12.26 -4.60 -4.54
N GLY A 219 13.19 -4.14 -3.70
CA GLY A 219 13.79 -4.91 -2.60
C GLY A 219 14.90 -5.88 -3.03
N ASP A 220 15.27 -5.87 -4.32
CA ASP A 220 16.33 -6.71 -4.90
C ASP A 220 17.52 -5.89 -5.43
N GLY A 221 17.57 -4.60 -5.07
CA GLY A 221 18.58 -3.66 -5.56
C GLY A 221 18.22 -2.97 -6.87
N THR A 222 17.03 -3.24 -7.42
CA THR A 222 16.46 -2.54 -8.57
C THR A 222 15.31 -1.63 -8.16
N PHE A 223 15.02 -0.64 -8.99
CA PHE A 223 13.92 0.30 -8.80
C PHE A 223 12.99 0.27 -10.02
N ARG A 224 11.78 0.77 -9.84
CA ARG A 224 10.84 1.01 -10.94
C ARG A 224 10.26 2.41 -10.83
N SER A 225 9.94 2.99 -11.99
CA SER A 225 9.26 4.28 -12.10
C SER A 225 8.25 4.22 -13.24
N LEU A 226 7.42 5.27 -13.38
CA LEU A 226 6.37 5.32 -14.40
C LEU A 226 6.96 5.26 -15.83
N HIS A 227 8.07 5.97 -16.08
CA HIS A 227 8.69 6.05 -17.40
C HIS A 227 9.83 5.02 -17.61
N GLY A 228 9.99 4.09 -16.67
CA GLY A 228 10.92 2.98 -16.76
C GLY A 228 12.37 3.33 -16.43
N GLN A 229 13.30 2.42 -16.78
CA GLN A 229 14.68 2.47 -16.27
C GLN A 229 15.43 3.78 -16.55
N LYS A 230 15.13 4.48 -17.66
CA LYS A 230 15.83 5.73 -17.98
C LYS A 230 15.54 6.84 -16.96
N GLU A 231 14.32 6.86 -16.42
CA GLU A 231 13.92 7.78 -15.37
C GLU A 231 14.59 7.40 -14.04
N VAL A 232 14.56 6.11 -13.67
CA VAL A 232 15.32 5.61 -12.52
C VAL A 232 16.80 6.02 -12.61
N ASP A 233 17.43 5.86 -13.77
CA ASP A 233 18.84 6.21 -13.95
C ASP A 233 19.09 7.70 -13.76
N GLU A 234 18.13 8.55 -14.15
CA GLU A 234 18.21 10.00 -13.97
C GLU A 234 17.94 10.40 -12.52
N ASP A 235 16.95 9.79 -11.86
CA ASP A 235 16.66 10.02 -10.44
C ASP A 235 17.89 9.66 -9.57
N ILE A 236 18.62 8.58 -9.90
CA ILE A 236 19.89 8.24 -9.25
C ILE A 236 20.94 9.33 -9.48
N ARG A 237 21.14 9.78 -10.73
CA ARG A 237 22.11 10.86 -11.03
C ARG A 237 21.77 12.15 -10.29
N GLN A 238 20.51 12.55 -10.30
CA GLN A 238 20.07 13.75 -9.59
C GLN A 238 20.23 13.58 -8.06
N SER A 239 19.98 12.40 -7.50
CA SER A 239 20.23 12.10 -6.09
C SER A 239 21.71 12.26 -5.72
N CYS A 240 22.62 11.76 -6.56
CA CYS A 240 24.07 11.98 -6.41
C CYS A 240 24.44 13.48 -6.47
N ILE A 241 23.82 14.24 -7.39
CA ILE A 241 24.10 15.66 -7.56
C ILE A 241 23.59 16.47 -6.37
N ILE A 242 22.38 16.18 -5.86
CA ILE A 242 21.85 16.81 -4.66
C ILE A 242 22.78 16.57 -3.46
N LYS A 243 23.33 15.35 -3.33
CA LYS A 243 24.28 15.02 -2.25
C LYS A 243 25.58 15.83 -2.34
N TYR A 244 26.15 15.97 -3.53
CA TYR A 244 27.47 16.57 -3.69
C TYR A 244 27.46 18.08 -3.95
N TYR A 245 26.34 18.61 -4.45
CA TYR A 245 26.18 20.00 -4.85
C TYR A 245 24.84 20.58 -4.34
N PRO A 246 24.54 20.50 -3.03
CA PRO A 246 23.22 20.87 -2.48
C PRO A 246 22.84 22.33 -2.71
N GLU A 247 23.81 23.23 -2.88
CA GLU A 247 23.56 24.66 -3.13
C GLU A 247 23.27 24.98 -4.60
N THR A 248 23.67 24.09 -5.54
CA THR A 248 23.65 24.39 -6.98
C THR A 248 23.02 23.31 -7.85
N TYR A 249 22.51 22.22 -7.26
CA TYR A 249 21.91 21.09 -8.00
C TYR A 249 20.79 21.53 -8.95
N MET A 250 20.00 22.54 -8.58
CA MET A 250 18.93 23.06 -9.45
C MET A 250 19.43 23.61 -10.79
N ASN A 251 20.68 24.09 -10.86
CA ASN A 251 21.26 24.53 -12.13
C ASN A 251 21.46 23.35 -13.10
N TYR A 252 21.82 22.17 -12.57
CA TYR A 252 21.87 20.95 -13.36
C TYR A 252 20.47 20.53 -13.81
N ILE A 253 19.50 20.50 -12.89
CA ILE A 253 18.11 20.13 -13.18
C ILE A 253 17.54 21.01 -14.30
N TRP A 254 17.63 22.34 -14.19
CA TRP A 254 17.19 23.26 -15.25
C TRP A 254 17.93 23.08 -16.57
N CYS A 255 19.13 22.52 -16.57
CA CYS A 255 19.84 22.19 -17.80
C CYS A 255 19.26 20.92 -18.44
N VAL A 256 19.13 19.82 -17.69
CA VAL A 256 18.60 18.56 -18.24
C VAL A 256 17.14 18.67 -18.63
N ASN A 257 16.37 19.50 -17.92
CA ASN A 257 14.97 19.80 -18.19
C ASN A 257 14.67 20.35 -19.60
N LYS A 258 15.68 20.87 -20.30
CA LYS A 258 15.54 21.33 -21.69
C LYS A 258 15.33 20.18 -22.67
N ASP A 259 15.78 18.98 -22.33
CA ASP A 259 15.62 17.76 -23.13
C ASP A 259 15.57 16.55 -22.18
N TYR A 260 14.64 16.59 -21.21
CA TYR A 260 14.55 15.64 -20.09
C TYR A 260 14.39 14.19 -20.55
N THR A 261 13.71 13.95 -21.68
CA THR A 261 13.57 12.60 -22.27
C THR A 261 14.89 12.02 -22.78
N ASN A 262 15.90 12.86 -22.95
CA ASN A 262 17.22 12.54 -23.49
C ASN A 262 18.33 12.74 -22.44
N ALA A 263 17.99 12.85 -21.15
CA ALA A 263 18.92 13.15 -20.06
C ALA A 263 20.20 12.29 -20.10
N ALA A 264 20.07 10.99 -20.40
CA ALA A 264 21.18 10.05 -20.53
C ALA A 264 22.28 10.48 -21.53
N ASN A 265 21.94 11.29 -22.55
CA ASN A 265 22.89 11.76 -23.55
C ASN A 265 23.42 13.18 -23.28
N ILE A 266 22.75 13.96 -22.43
CA ILE A 266 23.09 15.38 -22.20
C ILE A 266 23.62 15.68 -20.80
N TRP A 267 23.51 14.72 -19.87
CA TRP A 267 23.82 14.97 -18.45
C TRP A 267 25.26 15.43 -18.22
N GLU A 268 26.24 14.87 -18.93
CA GLU A 268 27.64 15.27 -18.75
C GLU A 268 27.87 16.72 -19.16
N ASP A 269 27.28 17.14 -20.26
CA ASP A 269 27.40 18.52 -20.74
C ASP A 269 26.69 19.47 -19.79
N CYS A 270 25.53 19.09 -19.26
CA CYS A 270 24.85 19.84 -18.22
C CYS A 270 25.68 19.98 -16.95
N ALA A 271 26.27 18.89 -16.45
CA ALA A 271 27.15 18.89 -15.29
C ALA A 271 28.39 19.80 -15.51
N LYS A 272 29.05 19.68 -16.67
CA LYS A 272 30.20 20.54 -17.04
C LYS A 272 29.81 22.01 -17.10
N ASN A 273 28.67 22.33 -17.71
CA ASN A 273 28.18 23.71 -17.86
C ASN A 273 27.92 24.41 -16.52
N VAL A 274 27.61 23.64 -15.47
CA VAL A 274 27.39 24.16 -14.12
C VAL A 274 28.55 23.85 -13.16
N SER A 275 29.73 23.53 -13.73
CA SER A 275 31.00 23.31 -13.01
C SER A 275 30.95 22.16 -11.99
N MET A 276 30.21 21.09 -12.28
CA MET A 276 30.19 19.86 -11.47
C MET A 276 31.20 18.83 -12.00
N ASP A 277 31.83 18.09 -11.09
CA ASP A 277 32.73 16.97 -11.41
C ASP A 277 31.92 15.77 -11.94
N VAL A 278 32.03 15.56 -13.26
CA VAL A 278 31.38 14.46 -13.99
C VAL A 278 31.84 13.09 -13.50
N ASN A 279 33.14 12.92 -13.20
CA ASN A 279 33.66 11.63 -12.76
C ASN A 279 33.10 11.29 -11.37
N LYS A 280 33.01 12.28 -10.49
CA LYS A 280 32.40 12.10 -9.17
C LYS A 280 30.93 11.68 -9.26
N ILE A 281 30.14 12.32 -10.13
CA ILE A 281 28.73 11.95 -10.36
C ILE A 281 28.64 10.55 -10.96
N LYS A 282 29.48 10.24 -11.95
CA LYS A 282 29.52 8.92 -12.60
C LYS A 282 29.81 7.80 -11.62
N SER A 283 30.83 7.98 -10.76
CA SER A 283 31.18 6.98 -9.75
C SER A 283 30.06 6.75 -8.74
N CYS A 284 29.33 7.79 -8.34
CA CYS A 284 28.16 7.64 -7.47
C CYS A 284 27.01 6.91 -8.18
N PHE A 285 26.71 7.26 -9.44
CA PHE A 285 25.67 6.62 -10.24
C PHE A 285 25.94 5.14 -10.51
N GLU A 286 27.18 4.78 -10.85
CA GLU A 286 27.57 3.39 -11.14
C GLU A 286 27.74 2.54 -9.86
N GLY A 287 27.92 3.17 -8.71
CA GLY A 287 28.09 2.53 -7.41
C GLY A 287 26.79 2.33 -6.63
N ASP A 288 26.91 1.66 -5.48
CA ASP A 288 25.77 1.45 -4.59
C ASP A 288 25.32 2.74 -3.90
N GLU A 289 26.21 3.74 -3.76
CA GLU A 289 25.90 5.04 -3.14
C GLU A 289 24.71 5.72 -3.82
N GLY A 290 24.67 5.76 -5.16
CA GLY A 290 23.57 6.38 -5.89
C GLY A 290 22.23 5.69 -5.63
N LYS A 291 22.23 4.36 -5.47
CA LYS A 291 21.02 3.58 -5.16
C LYS A 291 20.52 3.87 -3.75
N GLU A 292 21.43 3.95 -2.77
CA GLU A 292 21.05 4.33 -1.40
C GLU A 292 20.51 5.77 -1.35
N LEU A 293 21.14 6.70 -2.07
CA LEU A 293 20.64 8.07 -2.15
C LEU A 293 19.25 8.14 -2.80
N LEU A 294 18.97 7.32 -3.82
CA LEU A 294 17.62 7.23 -4.38
C LEU A 294 16.63 6.68 -3.34
N ARG A 295 16.99 5.62 -2.60
CA ARG A 295 16.14 5.08 -1.51
C ARG A 295 15.78 6.14 -0.48
N GLU A 296 16.76 6.94 -0.06
CA GLU A 296 16.53 8.06 0.87
C GLU A 296 15.54 9.08 0.26
N ARG A 297 15.65 9.37 -1.04
CA ARG A 297 14.84 10.38 -1.73
C ARG A 297 13.40 9.94 -2.00
N ILE A 298 13.16 8.64 -2.18
CA ILE A 298 11.81 8.07 -2.39
C ILE A 298 11.10 7.73 -1.07
N ASN A 299 11.81 7.71 0.07
CA ASN A 299 11.24 7.24 1.33
C ASN A 299 9.98 8.03 1.73
N LEU A 300 10.07 9.36 1.77
CA LEU A 300 8.93 10.21 2.10
C LEU A 300 7.82 10.10 1.05
N THR A 301 8.17 9.95 -0.23
CA THR A 301 7.22 9.74 -1.32
C THR A 301 6.37 8.49 -1.09
N ASN A 302 7.03 7.39 -0.74
CA ASN A 302 6.40 6.09 -0.54
C ASN A 302 5.64 6.03 0.78
N GLU A 303 6.16 6.66 1.84
CA GLU A 303 5.48 6.84 3.12
C GLU A 303 4.14 7.56 2.94
N LEU A 304 4.12 8.62 2.13
CA LEU A 304 2.92 9.44 1.89
C LEU A 304 2.05 8.92 0.73
N GLY A 305 2.41 7.79 0.10
CA GLY A 305 1.69 7.24 -1.05
C GLY A 305 1.57 8.20 -2.24
N ILE A 306 2.57 9.05 -2.46
CA ILE A 306 2.54 10.07 -3.52
C ILE A 306 2.87 9.41 -4.87
N GLY A 307 1.85 9.26 -5.71
CA GLY A 307 1.97 8.67 -7.04
C GLY A 307 1.90 9.67 -8.21
N ALA A 308 1.70 10.96 -7.95
CA ALA A 308 1.46 11.97 -8.98
C ALA A 308 2.53 13.08 -8.98
N SER A 309 3.04 13.41 -10.17
CA SER A 309 4.07 14.41 -10.44
C SER A 309 3.50 15.61 -11.22
N PRO A 310 3.60 16.86 -10.72
CA PRO A 310 4.20 17.24 -9.44
C PRO A 310 3.19 17.15 -8.30
N THR A 311 3.69 16.76 -7.13
CA THR A 311 3.01 16.97 -5.85
C THR A 311 3.88 17.88 -4.99
N TRP A 312 3.26 18.78 -4.23
CA TRP A 312 3.96 19.66 -3.29
C TRP A 312 3.50 19.37 -1.86
N LEU A 313 4.39 19.56 -0.90
CA LEU A 313 4.06 19.55 0.52
C LEU A 313 4.70 20.75 1.20
N ALA A 314 3.87 21.68 1.67
CA ALA A 314 4.31 22.81 2.48
C ALA A 314 4.27 22.44 3.96
N ASN A 315 5.31 22.84 4.69
CA ASN A 315 5.46 22.65 6.13
C ASN A 315 5.25 21.20 6.59
N ASN A 316 5.59 20.19 5.78
CA ASN A 316 5.41 18.76 6.08
C ASN A 316 3.93 18.32 6.30
N ARG A 317 2.95 19.16 5.95
CA ARG A 317 1.52 18.94 6.26
C ARG A 317 0.57 19.33 5.13
N PHE A 318 0.82 20.45 4.46
CA PHE A 318 -0.13 21.03 3.51
C PHE A 318 0.19 20.59 2.09
N LYS A 319 -0.49 19.54 1.62
CA LYS A 319 -0.33 19.03 0.26
C LYS A 319 -1.06 19.91 -0.76
N PHE A 320 -0.42 20.22 -1.88
CA PHE A 320 -1.04 20.96 -2.98
C PHE A 320 -0.43 20.59 -4.34
N SER A 321 -0.99 21.17 -5.42
CA SER A 321 -0.44 21.07 -6.78
C SER A 321 -0.22 22.47 -7.36
N GLY A 322 0.77 22.60 -8.24
CA GLY A 322 1.15 23.87 -8.86
C GLY A 322 2.19 23.67 -9.95
N LEU A 323 2.01 24.38 -11.07
CA LEU A 323 2.87 24.30 -12.26
C LEU A 323 3.56 25.62 -12.60
N ASP A 324 3.21 26.71 -11.91
CA ASP A 324 3.73 28.05 -12.17
C ASP A 324 4.17 28.73 -10.86
N PRO A 325 5.11 29.70 -10.95
CA PRO A 325 5.69 30.34 -9.77
C PRO A 325 4.65 30.98 -8.84
N THR A 326 3.66 31.68 -9.40
CA THR A 326 2.61 32.35 -8.61
C THR A 326 1.77 31.35 -7.82
N THR A 327 1.37 30.24 -8.44
CA THR A 327 0.60 29.19 -7.76
C THR A 327 1.40 28.54 -6.63
N ILE A 328 2.68 28.22 -6.87
CA ILE A 328 3.57 27.64 -5.85
C ILE A 328 3.74 28.61 -4.67
N GLN A 329 4.06 29.87 -4.96
CA GLN A 329 4.22 30.93 -3.96
C GLN A 329 2.96 31.10 -3.12
N LYS A 330 1.78 31.19 -3.73
CA LYS A 330 0.52 31.40 -2.99
C LYS A 330 0.24 30.28 -1.99
N ASN A 331 0.36 29.03 -2.41
CA ASN A 331 0.13 27.88 -1.53
C ASN A 331 1.15 27.84 -0.39
N PHE A 332 2.42 28.09 -0.67
CA PHE A 332 3.45 28.16 0.37
C PHE A 332 3.20 29.30 1.38
N CYS A 333 2.86 30.49 0.89
CA CYS A 333 2.62 31.68 1.71
C CYS A 333 1.35 31.64 2.55
N GLN A 334 0.34 30.86 2.14
CA GLN A 334 -0.87 30.64 2.93
C GLN A 334 -0.53 30.11 4.34
N HIS A 335 0.53 29.31 4.45
CA HIS A 335 0.99 28.68 5.68
C HIS A 335 2.30 29.28 6.23
N ASN A 336 2.88 30.28 5.54
CA ASN A 336 4.15 30.92 5.91
C ASN A 336 4.05 32.45 5.75
N GLN A 337 3.19 33.07 6.55
CA GLN A 337 2.92 34.51 6.46
C GLN A 337 4.14 35.35 6.88
N GLY A 338 4.30 36.51 6.27
CA GLY A 338 5.34 37.50 6.62
C GLY A 338 6.72 37.26 6.00
N LEU A 339 6.88 36.25 5.14
CA LEU A 339 8.11 36.07 4.37
C LEU A 339 8.18 37.09 3.22
N SER A 340 9.35 37.71 3.02
CA SER A 340 9.53 38.74 2.00
C SER A 340 9.26 38.25 0.57
N GLY A 341 9.48 36.95 0.34
CA GLY A 341 9.16 36.27 -0.92
C GLY A 341 7.66 36.29 -1.24
N CYS A 342 6.77 36.39 -0.25
CA CYS A 342 5.31 36.39 -0.45
C CYS A 342 4.77 37.65 -1.12
N ASP A 343 5.49 38.77 -1.02
CA ASP A 343 5.10 40.05 -1.62
C ASP A 343 5.69 40.25 -3.03
N LYS A 344 6.51 39.30 -3.50
CA LYS A 344 7.14 39.37 -4.82
C LYS A 344 6.12 39.04 -5.91
N LYS A 345 6.15 39.80 -7.00
CA LYS A 345 5.37 39.48 -8.20
C LYS A 345 6.11 38.43 -9.02
N LEU A 346 5.57 37.24 -9.10
CA LEU A 346 6.10 36.15 -9.92
C LEU A 346 5.28 35.97 -11.20
N SER A 347 5.82 35.21 -12.16
CA SER A 347 5.10 34.86 -13.37
C SER A 347 3.98 33.84 -13.12
N GLN A 348 2.99 33.85 -14.00
CA GLN A 348 1.85 32.93 -13.99
C GLN A 348 1.58 32.47 -15.42
N SER A 349 1.39 31.16 -15.63
CA SER A 349 1.05 30.62 -16.94
C SER A 349 -0.43 30.84 -17.27
N ARG A 350 -0.77 31.05 -18.55
CA ARG A 350 -2.15 31.31 -19.01
C ARG A 350 -3.00 30.04 -19.21
N GLY A 351 -2.47 28.86 -18.91
CA GLY A 351 -3.14 27.59 -19.22
C GLY A 351 -2.78 26.50 -18.22
N GLY A 352 -3.70 26.25 -17.29
CA GLY A 352 -3.76 25.06 -16.46
C GLY A 352 -3.06 25.17 -15.10
N SER A 353 -3.85 25.40 -14.05
CA SER A 353 -3.49 25.13 -12.66
C SER A 353 -3.44 23.62 -12.33
N GLY A 354 -3.38 22.76 -13.35
CA GLY A 354 -3.52 21.32 -13.22
C GLY A 354 -2.92 20.58 -14.40
N GLY A 355 -2.17 19.54 -14.07
CA GLY A 355 -1.47 18.64 -15.00
C GLY A 355 -0.55 17.77 -14.18
N GLN A 356 -0.70 16.45 -14.33
CA GLN A 356 0.13 15.48 -13.63
C GLN A 356 0.41 14.29 -14.53
N CYS A 357 1.59 13.70 -14.33
CA CYS A 357 1.77 12.27 -14.52
C CYS A 357 1.35 11.61 -13.19
#